data_AF-A0A377IAG1-F1
#
_entry.id   AF-A0A377IAG1-F1
#
_cell.length_a   1.000
_cell.length_b   1.000
_cell.length_c   1.000
_cell.angle_alpha   90.00
_cell.angle_beta   90.00
_cell.angle_gamma   90.00
#
_symmetry.space_group_name_H-M   'P 1'
#
loop_
_entity.id
_entity.type
_entity.pdbx_description
1 polymer ?
#
loop_
_entity_poly.entity_id
_entity_poly.type
_entity_poly.pdbx_seq_one_letter_code
_entity_poly.pdbx_strand_id
1 'polypeptide(L)'
;MVAVGQELKYRQALIEKMVLGQMWIWFASLPLLLGVIIWTISRELAVLRQVSQQVSERRPDEAHPLDTRLIPTEILPLVESLNQFFTRTATSLLRERRFTADAAHELRSPLTALRIQTEIAQMAGEDQPMREQALQNLTRGIDRASQLVEQLLTLSRLDNLNQLENLQQIQWDKLIRSLIAERYFQAEKAGITLNFEQLAQPATQQGEPLLLSLMLRNVIDNGIAYCAKGSEINIILMKTQLRIEDNGGGVPDETLNKLGQRFYRPVGQNEKGSGLGLSIVQRIAELHHYKVRYQNQENFRGEKGFRVEIELAP
;
A
#
# COMPACT_ATOMS: atom_id res chain seq x y z
N MET A 1 -18.48 18.30 98.04
CA MET A 1 -18.10 17.46 96.87
C MET A 1 -19.29 16.97 96.04
N VAL A 2 -20.56 17.17 96.44
CA VAL A 2 -21.73 16.66 95.68
C VAL A 2 -22.14 17.56 94.49
N ALA A 3 -21.98 18.89 94.61
CA ALA A 3 -22.36 19.84 93.55
C ALA A 3 -21.48 19.77 92.28
N VAL A 4 -20.15 19.59 92.45
CA VAL A 4 -19.20 19.47 91.33
C VAL A 4 -19.40 18.17 90.53
N GLY A 5 -19.88 17.10 91.19
CA GLY A 5 -20.20 15.82 90.53
C GLY A 5 -21.47 15.84 89.68
N GLN A 6 -22.42 16.74 89.96
CA GLN A 6 -23.66 16.90 89.18
C GLN A 6 -23.42 17.68 87.87
N GLU A 7 -22.57 18.70 87.87
CA GLU A 7 -22.19 19.42 86.65
C GLU A 7 -21.44 18.53 85.64
N LEU A 8 -20.55 17.64 86.12
CA LEU A 8 -19.83 16.69 85.26
C LEU A 8 -20.77 15.67 84.62
N LYS A 9 -21.72 15.10 85.39
CA LYS A 9 -22.74 14.17 84.87
C LYS A 9 -23.69 14.84 83.88
N TYR A 10 -24.06 16.09 84.12
CA TYR A 10 -24.93 16.85 83.21
C TYR A 10 -24.21 17.19 81.89
N ARG A 11 -22.94 17.60 81.94
CA ARG A 11 -22.11 17.80 80.73
C ARG A 11 -21.91 16.51 79.95
N GLN A 12 -21.65 15.38 80.62
CA GLN A 12 -21.54 14.08 79.96
C GLN A 12 -22.85 13.67 79.28
N ALA A 13 -24.00 13.84 79.92
CA ALA A 13 -25.30 13.53 79.32
C ALA A 13 -25.63 14.41 78.11
N LEU A 14 -25.20 15.67 78.10
CA LEU A 14 -25.35 16.58 76.95
C LEU A 14 -24.42 16.17 75.80
N ILE A 15 -23.17 15.84 76.09
CA ILE A 15 -22.19 15.36 75.09
C ILE A 15 -22.66 14.04 74.48
N GLU A 16 -23.13 13.10 75.29
CA GLU A 16 -23.59 11.79 74.84
C GLU A 16 -24.81 11.91 73.91
N LYS A 17 -25.78 12.79 74.24
CA LYS A 17 -26.93 13.09 73.37
C LYS A 17 -26.54 13.82 72.07
N MET A 18 -25.57 14.74 72.11
CA MET A 18 -25.06 15.39 70.90
C MET A 18 -24.34 14.40 69.98
N VAL A 19 -23.49 13.54 70.54
CA VAL A 19 -22.74 12.53 69.78
C VAL A 19 -23.67 11.48 69.17
N LEU A 20 -24.61 10.95 69.95
CA LEU A 20 -25.64 10.01 69.46
C LEU A 20 -26.54 10.63 68.38
N GLY A 21 -26.88 11.91 68.54
CA GLY A 21 -27.65 12.68 67.55
C GLY A 21 -26.91 12.96 66.25
N GLN A 22 -25.57 12.90 66.22
CA GLN A 22 -24.76 13.08 65.01
C GLN A 22 -24.41 11.73 64.36
N MET A 23 -24.37 10.63 65.12
CA MET A 23 -24.00 9.31 64.61
C MET A 23 -24.89 8.82 63.48
N TRP A 24 -26.20 9.05 63.52
CA TRP A 24 -27.12 8.59 62.47
C TRP A 24 -26.79 9.20 61.10
N ILE A 25 -26.26 10.43 61.06
CA ILE A 25 -25.84 11.11 59.83
C ILE A 25 -24.67 10.35 59.19
N TRP A 26 -23.70 9.92 59.99
CA TRP A 26 -22.57 9.09 59.53
C TRP A 26 -23.03 7.70 59.09
N PHE A 27 -23.93 7.08 59.85
CA PHE A 27 -24.49 5.78 59.51
C PHE A 27 -25.35 5.80 58.24
N ALA A 28 -25.99 6.93 57.91
CA ALA A 28 -26.76 7.09 56.69
C ALA A 28 -25.91 7.57 55.50
N SER A 29 -24.95 8.47 55.73
CA SER A 29 -24.15 9.07 54.66
C SER A 29 -23.11 8.11 54.08
N LEU A 30 -22.49 7.26 54.91
CA LEU A 30 -21.48 6.29 54.47
C LEU A 30 -22.04 5.26 53.47
N PRO A 31 -23.15 4.53 53.76
CA PRO A 31 -23.72 3.59 52.79
C PRO A 31 -24.29 4.28 51.55
N LEU A 32 -24.81 5.51 51.69
CA LEU A 32 -25.25 6.31 50.56
C LEU A 32 -24.08 6.64 49.61
N LEU A 33 -22.96 7.12 50.15
CA LEU A 33 -21.74 7.40 49.39
C LEU A 33 -21.20 6.14 48.71
N LEU A 34 -21.12 5.02 49.45
CA LEU A 34 -20.68 3.74 48.89
C LEU A 34 -21.63 3.28 47.77
N GLY A 35 -22.94 3.43 47.94
CA GLY A 35 -23.93 3.10 46.92
C GLY A 35 -23.74 3.91 45.63
N VAL A 36 -23.52 5.22 45.76
CA VAL A 36 -23.24 6.11 44.61
C VAL A 36 -21.93 5.75 43.92
N ILE A 37 -20.87 5.45 44.68
CA ILE A 37 -19.57 5.02 44.14
C ILE A 37 -19.72 3.70 43.38
N ILE A 38 -20.35 2.70 43.99
CA ILE A 38 -20.57 1.38 43.36
C ILE A 38 -21.41 1.53 42.10
N TRP A 39 -22.47 2.35 42.13
CA TRP A 39 -23.32 2.60 40.96
C TRP A 39 -22.54 3.27 39.81
N THR A 40 -21.72 4.28 40.12
CA THR A 40 -20.90 5.01 39.14
C THR A 40 -19.86 4.10 38.50
N ILE A 41 -19.08 3.37 39.31
CA ILE A 41 -18.06 2.42 38.83
C ILE A 41 -18.69 1.30 38.01
N SER A 42 -19.84 0.77 38.47
CA SER A 42 -20.53 -0.32 37.77
C SER A 42 -21.03 0.11 36.40
N ARG A 43 -21.50 1.36 36.27
CA ARG A 43 -21.92 1.95 34.99
C ARG A 43 -20.73 2.13 34.04
N GLU A 44 -19.59 2.64 34.50
CA GLU A 44 -18.39 2.80 33.68
C GLU A 44 -17.81 1.46 33.22
N LEU A 45 -17.73 0.49 34.13
CA LEU A 45 -17.27 -0.87 33.81
C LEU A 45 -18.21 -1.60 32.84
N ALA A 46 -19.51 -1.31 32.87
CA ALA A 46 -20.46 -1.89 31.92
C ALA A 46 -20.19 -1.42 30.48
N VAL A 47 -19.89 -0.13 30.28
CA VAL A 47 -19.51 0.40 28.96
C VAL A 47 -18.21 -0.24 28.46
N LEU A 48 -17.23 -0.42 29.34
CA LEU A 48 -15.99 -1.13 29.01
C LEU A 48 -16.22 -2.59 28.59
N ARG A 49 -17.13 -3.30 29.27
CA ARG A 49 -17.50 -4.67 28.89
C ARG A 49 -18.18 -4.71 27.51
N GLN A 50 -19.04 -3.74 27.21
CA GLN A 50 -19.68 -3.64 25.90
C GLN A 50 -18.65 -3.41 24.79
N VAL A 51 -17.71 -2.47 24.96
CA VAL A 51 -16.62 -2.24 24.00
C VAL A 51 -15.74 -3.49 23.86
N SER A 52 -15.39 -4.14 24.97
CA SER A 52 -14.60 -5.37 24.95
C SER A 52 -15.31 -6.51 24.20
N GLN A 53 -16.63 -6.63 24.37
CA GLN A 53 -17.43 -7.66 23.68
C GLN A 53 -17.54 -7.35 22.19
N GLN A 54 -17.78 -6.08 21.83
CA GLN A 54 -17.77 -5.63 20.44
C GLN A 54 -16.42 -5.84 19.75
N VAL A 55 -15.31 -5.76 20.48
CA VAL A 55 -13.97 -6.07 19.95
C VAL A 55 -13.76 -7.59 19.83
N SER A 56 -14.21 -8.39 20.80
CA SER A 56 -14.01 -9.84 20.82
C SER A 56 -14.85 -10.59 19.77
N GLU A 57 -16.03 -10.09 19.44
CA GLU A 57 -16.91 -10.68 18.43
C GLU A 57 -16.54 -10.22 17.01
N ARG A 58 -15.58 -9.30 16.88
CA ARG A 58 -15.28 -8.63 15.62
C ARG A 58 -14.46 -9.50 14.68
N ARG A 59 -14.95 -9.65 13.46
CA ARG A 59 -14.18 -10.31 12.39
C ARG A 59 -13.24 -9.29 11.73
N PRO A 60 -12.03 -9.70 11.32
CA PRO A 60 -11.05 -8.81 10.68
C PRO A 60 -11.55 -8.10 9.40
N ASP A 61 -12.57 -8.64 8.74
CA ASP A 61 -13.16 -8.14 7.50
C ASP A 61 -14.37 -7.20 7.69
N GLU A 62 -14.77 -6.88 8.93
CA GLU A 62 -15.90 -5.99 9.22
C GLU A 62 -15.46 -4.54 9.51
N ALA A 63 -15.78 -3.63 8.59
CA ALA A 63 -15.38 -2.22 8.61
C ALA A 63 -16.30 -1.26 9.39
N HIS A 64 -17.32 -1.76 10.10
CA HIS A 64 -18.24 -0.88 10.86
C HIS A 64 -17.56 -0.29 12.09
N PRO A 65 -17.56 1.04 12.30
CA PRO A 65 -16.92 1.65 13.47
C PRO A 65 -17.62 1.24 14.76
N LEU A 66 -16.85 1.11 15.84
CA LEU A 66 -17.40 1.06 17.21
C LEU A 66 -18.20 2.34 17.47
N ASP A 67 -19.39 2.21 18.05
CA ASP A 67 -20.27 3.36 18.29
C ASP A 67 -19.67 4.26 19.39
N THR A 68 -19.33 5.50 19.03
CA THR A 68 -18.69 6.47 19.92
C THR A 68 -19.69 7.31 20.71
N ARG A 69 -21.00 7.21 20.43
CA ARG A 69 -22.03 8.14 20.97
C ARG A 69 -22.21 8.09 22.49
N LEU A 70 -21.93 6.96 23.12
CA LEU A 70 -22.15 6.73 24.56
C LEU A 70 -20.84 6.44 25.32
N ILE A 71 -19.69 6.72 24.70
CA ILE A 71 -18.38 6.40 25.27
C ILE A 71 -17.86 7.58 26.11
N PRO A 72 -17.38 7.32 27.35
CA PRO A 72 -16.74 8.33 28.19
C PRO A 72 -15.54 8.99 27.49
N THR A 73 -15.32 10.29 27.76
CA THR A 73 -14.26 11.10 27.16
C THR A 73 -12.85 10.54 27.41
N GLU A 74 -12.66 9.79 28.49
CA GLU A 74 -11.41 9.17 28.91
C GLU A 74 -11.00 8.01 27.98
N ILE A 75 -11.98 7.31 27.39
CA ILE A 75 -11.77 6.09 26.59
C ILE A 75 -12.02 6.36 25.10
N LEU A 76 -12.64 7.48 24.77
CA LEU A 76 -12.88 7.92 23.40
C LEU A 76 -11.61 7.87 22.52
N PRO A 77 -10.42 8.37 22.94
CA PRO A 77 -9.21 8.31 22.12
C PRO A 77 -8.73 6.88 21.81
N LEU A 78 -8.96 5.94 22.74
CA LEU A 78 -8.63 4.52 22.53
C LEU A 78 -9.56 3.90 21.49
N VAL A 79 -10.86 4.19 21.58
CA VAL A 79 -11.87 3.65 20.65
C VAL A 79 -11.68 4.22 19.25
N GLU A 80 -11.32 5.50 19.13
CA GLU A 80 -10.94 6.10 17.85
C GLU A 80 -9.70 5.44 17.25
N SER A 81 -8.68 5.18 18.06
CA SER A 81 -7.47 4.46 17.63
C SER A 81 -7.78 3.04 17.15
N LEU A 82 -8.68 2.33 17.84
CA LEU A 82 -9.18 1.00 17.42
C LEU A 82 -9.96 1.09 16.11
N ASN A 83 -10.83 2.08 15.95
CA ASN A 83 -11.57 2.30 14.70
C ASN A 83 -10.64 2.56 13.52
N GLN A 84 -9.58 3.37 13.72
CA GLN A 84 -8.56 3.59 12.70
C GLN A 84 -7.80 2.29 12.38
N PHE A 85 -7.43 1.51 13.40
CA PHE A 85 -6.78 0.21 13.21
C PHE A 85 -7.67 -0.75 12.41
N PHE A 86 -8.94 -0.92 12.78
CA PHE A 86 -9.88 -1.78 12.05
C PHE A 86 -10.08 -1.33 10.62
N THR A 87 -10.19 -0.02 10.38
CA THR A 87 -10.29 0.53 9.03
C THR A 87 -9.05 0.18 8.21
N ARG A 88 -7.85 0.41 8.75
CA ARG A 88 -6.58 0.07 8.08
C ARG A 88 -6.51 -1.42 7.78
N THR A 89 -6.77 -2.29 8.76
CA THR A 89 -6.75 -3.74 8.60
C THR A 89 -7.76 -4.23 7.55
N ALA A 90 -9.00 -3.74 7.58
CA ALA A 90 -10.02 -4.10 6.60
C ALA A 90 -9.62 -3.67 5.18
N THR A 91 -9.08 -2.45 5.03
CA THR A 91 -8.58 -2.00 3.71
C THR A 91 -7.40 -2.82 3.21
N SER A 92 -6.48 -3.22 4.09
CA SER A 92 -5.36 -4.10 3.73
C SER A 92 -5.83 -5.49 3.31
N LEU A 93 -6.76 -6.11 4.06
CA LEU A 93 -7.33 -7.42 3.72
C LEU A 93 -8.10 -7.39 2.39
N LEU A 94 -8.85 -6.32 2.12
CA LEU A 94 -9.54 -6.18 0.83
C LEU A 94 -8.55 -6.04 -0.33
N ARG A 95 -7.46 -5.30 -0.15
CA ARG A 95 -6.38 -5.20 -1.15
C ARG A 95 -5.69 -6.53 -1.39
N GLU A 96 -5.40 -7.28 -0.32
CA GLU A 96 -4.79 -8.60 -0.40
C GLU A 96 -5.70 -9.60 -1.13
N ARG A 97 -6.98 -9.69 -0.74
CA ARG A 97 -7.96 -10.56 -1.42
C ARG A 97 -8.09 -10.24 -2.91
N ARG A 98 -8.16 -8.94 -3.26
CA ARG A 98 -8.19 -8.49 -4.66
C ARG A 98 -6.91 -8.89 -5.39
N PHE A 99 -5.75 -8.67 -4.78
CA PHE A 99 -4.47 -9.08 -5.36
C PHE A 99 -4.40 -10.58 -5.62
N THR A 100 -4.81 -11.42 -4.67
CA THR A 100 -4.82 -12.88 -4.86
C THR A 100 -5.78 -13.30 -5.97
N ALA A 101 -6.97 -12.69 -6.03
CA ALA A 101 -7.95 -12.98 -7.08
C ALA A 101 -7.41 -12.59 -8.47
N ASP A 102 -6.89 -11.38 -8.60
CA ASP A 102 -6.33 -10.86 -9.86
C ASP A 102 -5.11 -11.68 -10.30
N ALA A 103 -4.21 -12.03 -9.37
CA ALA A 103 -3.06 -12.89 -9.66
C ALA A 103 -3.49 -14.27 -10.17
N ALA A 104 -4.52 -14.87 -9.57
CA ALA A 104 -5.06 -16.15 -10.02
C ALA A 104 -5.69 -16.05 -11.43
N HIS A 105 -6.38 -14.96 -11.72
CA HIS A 105 -6.94 -14.69 -13.05
C HIS A 105 -5.83 -14.50 -14.10
N GLU A 106 -4.83 -13.68 -13.81
CA GLU A 106 -3.72 -13.41 -14.73
C GLU A 106 -2.83 -14.64 -14.96
N LEU A 107 -2.68 -15.53 -13.97
CA LEU A 107 -1.97 -16.81 -14.16
C LEU A 107 -2.75 -17.82 -15.00
N ARG A 108 -4.10 -17.76 -14.99
CA ARG A 108 -4.92 -18.69 -15.77
C ARG A 108 -4.70 -18.51 -17.27
N SER A 109 -4.57 -17.28 -17.76
CA SER A 109 -4.39 -16.96 -19.17
C SER A 109 -3.14 -17.61 -19.81
N PRO A 110 -1.91 -17.42 -19.27
CA PRO A 110 -0.72 -18.09 -19.81
C PRO A 110 -0.79 -19.61 -19.66
N LEU A 111 -1.40 -20.14 -18.59
CA LEU A 111 -1.58 -21.60 -18.43
C LEU A 111 -2.52 -22.18 -19.49
N THR A 112 -3.62 -21.50 -19.79
CA THR A 112 -4.53 -21.89 -20.88
C THR A 112 -3.81 -21.84 -22.24
N ALA A 113 -3.03 -20.78 -22.48
CA ALA A 113 -2.24 -20.67 -23.71
C ALA A 113 -1.20 -21.79 -23.84
N LEU A 114 -0.50 -22.13 -22.76
CA LEU A 114 0.44 -23.26 -22.73
C LEU A 114 -0.27 -24.58 -23.04
N ARG A 115 -1.41 -24.84 -22.40
CA ARG A 115 -2.20 -26.04 -22.66
C ARG A 115 -2.60 -26.16 -24.14
N ILE A 116 -3.08 -25.07 -24.75
CA ILE A 116 -3.43 -25.05 -26.18
C ILE A 116 -2.21 -25.39 -27.05
N GLN A 117 -1.04 -24.81 -26.76
CA GLN A 117 0.16 -25.10 -27.54
C GLN A 117 0.66 -26.55 -27.36
N THR A 118 0.47 -27.14 -26.18
CA THR A 118 0.71 -28.57 -25.96
C THR A 118 -0.24 -29.43 -26.79
N GLU A 119 -1.53 -29.10 -26.82
CA GLU A 119 -2.54 -29.80 -27.63
C GLU A 119 -2.18 -29.71 -29.13
N ILE A 120 -1.78 -28.53 -29.61
CA ILE A 120 -1.31 -28.32 -31.00
C ILE A 120 -0.07 -29.17 -31.30
N ALA A 121 0.92 -29.20 -30.40
CA ALA A 121 2.13 -30.00 -30.59
C ALA A 121 1.84 -31.51 -30.63
N GLN A 122 0.84 -31.97 -29.86
CA GLN A 122 0.38 -33.36 -29.88
C GLN A 122 -0.39 -33.71 -31.17
N MET A 123 -1.21 -32.78 -31.68
CA MET A 123 -1.99 -32.97 -32.92
C MET A 123 -1.12 -32.90 -34.19
N ALA A 124 0.05 -32.26 -34.13
CA ALA A 124 0.93 -32.08 -35.29
C ALA A 124 1.41 -33.41 -35.92
N GLY A 125 1.47 -34.51 -35.17
CA GLY A 125 1.89 -35.81 -35.70
C GLY A 125 3.26 -35.77 -36.38
N GLU A 126 3.30 -36.03 -37.70
CA GLU A 126 4.51 -35.96 -38.54
C GLU A 126 4.78 -34.56 -39.13
N ASP A 127 3.88 -33.58 -38.95
CA ASP A 127 4.09 -32.20 -39.37
C ASP A 127 5.12 -31.51 -38.47
N GLN A 128 6.39 -31.69 -38.84
CA GLN A 128 7.54 -31.14 -38.13
C GLN A 128 7.51 -29.61 -37.96
N PRO A 129 7.22 -28.78 -38.99
CA PRO A 129 7.19 -27.33 -38.81
C PRO A 129 6.07 -26.88 -37.88
N MET A 130 4.88 -27.50 -37.93
CA MET A 130 3.79 -27.21 -36.99
C MET A 130 4.19 -27.55 -35.54
N ARG A 131 4.85 -28.68 -35.33
CA ARG A 131 5.35 -29.10 -34.01
C ARG A 131 6.43 -28.17 -33.48
N GLU A 132 7.40 -27.78 -34.31
CA GLU A 132 8.46 -26.85 -33.92
C GLU A 132 7.91 -25.47 -33.54
N GLN A 133 6.95 -24.95 -34.31
CA GLN A 133 6.31 -23.68 -33.99
C GLN A 133 5.51 -23.74 -32.68
N ALA A 134 4.80 -24.84 -32.41
CA ALA A 134 4.11 -25.06 -31.16
C ALA A 134 5.08 -25.13 -29.95
N LEU A 135 6.22 -25.81 -30.10
CA LEU A 135 7.27 -25.86 -29.08
C LEU A 135 7.89 -24.47 -28.82
N GLN A 136 8.17 -23.68 -29.86
CA GLN A 136 8.65 -22.30 -29.69
C GLN A 136 7.61 -21.42 -28.98
N ASN A 137 6.32 -21.61 -29.28
CA ASN A 137 5.24 -20.92 -28.58
C ASN A 137 5.11 -21.34 -27.11
N LEU A 138 5.34 -22.63 -26.81
CA LEU A 138 5.42 -23.15 -25.45
C LEU A 138 6.55 -22.49 -24.67
N THR A 139 7.77 -22.49 -25.20
CA THR A 139 8.93 -21.83 -24.55
C THR A 139 8.62 -20.36 -24.26
N ARG A 140 8.12 -19.61 -25.25
CA ARG A 140 7.68 -18.22 -25.06
C ARG A 140 6.52 -18.07 -24.07
N GLY A 141 5.67 -19.09 -23.92
CA GLY A 141 4.60 -19.11 -22.93
C GLY A 141 5.14 -19.30 -21.51
N ILE A 142 6.13 -20.18 -21.33
CA ILE A 142 6.80 -20.44 -20.06
C ILE A 142 7.54 -19.19 -19.60
N ASP A 143 8.32 -18.56 -20.47
CA ASP A 143 9.05 -17.33 -20.13
C ASP A 143 8.11 -16.22 -19.64
N ARG A 144 6.95 -16.07 -20.28
CA ARG A 144 5.92 -15.10 -19.85
C ARG A 144 5.32 -15.44 -18.49
N ALA A 145 5.02 -16.72 -18.25
CA ALA A 145 4.48 -17.15 -16.96
C ALA A 145 5.51 -16.94 -15.84
N SER A 146 6.78 -17.26 -16.09
CA SER A 146 7.89 -17.03 -15.17
C SER A 146 8.04 -15.54 -14.85
N GLN A 147 8.03 -14.67 -15.86
CA GLN A 147 8.11 -13.22 -15.67
C GLN A 147 6.94 -12.68 -14.82
N LEU A 148 5.72 -13.17 -15.05
CA LEU A 148 4.56 -12.80 -14.23
C LEU A 148 4.75 -13.22 -12.77
N VAL A 149 5.21 -14.45 -12.53
CA VAL A 149 5.47 -14.96 -11.16
C VAL A 149 6.54 -14.13 -10.47
N GLU A 150 7.63 -13.79 -11.16
CA GLU A 150 8.69 -12.92 -10.62
C GLU A 150 8.15 -11.53 -10.24
N GLN A 151 7.30 -10.93 -11.08
CA GLN A 151 6.66 -9.65 -10.78
C GLN A 151 5.71 -9.73 -9.57
N LEU A 152 4.94 -10.80 -9.44
CA LEU A 152 4.07 -11.04 -8.28
C LEU A 152 4.88 -11.20 -7.00
N LEU A 153 5.95 -11.99 -7.02
CA LEU A 153 6.85 -12.17 -5.87
C LEU A 153 7.54 -10.86 -5.50
N THR A 154 7.96 -10.08 -6.50
CA THR A 154 8.56 -8.76 -6.31
C THR A 154 7.58 -7.82 -5.61
N LEU A 155 6.34 -7.72 -6.10
CA LEU A 155 5.32 -6.90 -5.46
C LEU A 155 4.99 -7.36 -4.04
N SER A 156 4.86 -8.67 -3.82
CA SER A 156 4.62 -9.24 -2.48
C SER A 156 5.75 -8.87 -1.51
N ARG A 157 7.01 -8.94 -1.94
CA ARG A 157 8.15 -8.50 -1.11
C ARG A 157 8.08 -7.00 -0.82
N LEU A 158 7.82 -6.18 -1.82
CA LEU A 158 7.71 -4.72 -1.68
C LEU A 158 6.54 -4.29 -0.77
N ASP A 159 5.44 -5.02 -0.77
CA ASP A 159 4.29 -4.75 0.11
C ASP A 159 4.59 -5.00 1.58
N ASN A 160 5.45 -5.99 1.87
CA ASN A 160 5.85 -6.32 3.23
C ASN A 160 6.93 -5.37 3.79
N LEU A 161 7.60 -4.60 2.93
CA LEU A 161 8.57 -3.59 3.37
C LEU A 161 7.83 -2.35 3.88
N ASN A 162 8.09 -1.99 5.14
CA ASN A 162 7.65 -0.72 5.72
C ASN A 162 8.75 0.36 5.63
N GLN A 163 10.01 -0.06 5.58
CA GLN A 163 11.19 0.81 5.50
C GLN A 163 12.26 0.11 4.64
N LEU A 164 13.15 0.91 4.05
CA LEU A 164 14.30 0.42 3.30
C LEU A 164 15.44 0.07 4.26
N GLU A 165 16.07 -1.10 4.07
CA GLU A 165 17.13 -1.59 4.95
C GLU A 165 18.53 -1.22 4.44
N ASN A 166 18.74 -1.25 3.12
CA ASN A 166 20.05 -1.09 2.47
C ASN A 166 20.19 0.26 1.77
N LEU A 167 20.10 1.35 2.54
CA LEU A 167 20.27 2.70 2.04
C LEU A 167 21.73 2.98 1.67
N GLN A 168 21.95 3.38 0.42
CA GLN A 168 23.24 3.78 -0.12
C GLN A 168 23.13 5.10 -0.87
N GLN A 169 24.26 5.80 -1.01
CA GLN A 169 24.32 7.00 -1.84
C GLN A 169 24.02 6.65 -3.30
N ILE A 170 22.96 7.25 -3.86
CA ILE A 170 22.52 6.95 -5.22
C ILE A 170 23.39 7.69 -6.23
N GLN A 171 24.03 6.94 -7.12
CA GLN A 171 24.72 7.46 -8.31
C GLN A 171 23.79 7.33 -9.52
N TRP A 172 22.83 8.25 -9.64
CA TRP A 172 21.77 8.23 -10.66
C TRP A 172 22.32 8.13 -12.08
N ASP A 173 23.39 8.86 -12.39
CA ASP A 173 24.06 8.85 -13.68
C ASP A 173 24.56 7.44 -14.06
N LYS A 174 25.26 6.77 -13.14
CA LYS A 174 25.79 5.42 -13.37
C LYS A 174 24.67 4.40 -13.48
N LEU A 175 23.67 4.52 -12.60
CA LEU A 175 22.53 3.62 -12.55
C LEU A 175 21.73 3.67 -13.87
N ILE A 176 21.41 4.87 -14.37
CA ILE A 176 20.69 5.05 -15.63
C ILE A 176 21.52 4.56 -16.81
N ARG A 177 22.82 4.90 -16.87
CA ARG A 177 23.71 4.44 -17.96
C ARG A 177 23.84 2.92 -18.00
N SER A 178 23.95 2.26 -16.85
CA SER A 178 23.98 0.79 -16.77
C SER A 178 22.70 0.17 -17.35
N LEU A 179 21.55 0.69 -16.94
CA LEU A 179 20.25 0.22 -17.43
C LEU A 179 20.07 0.39 -18.94
N ILE A 180 20.48 1.54 -19.48
CA ILE A 180 20.43 1.78 -20.92
C ILE A 180 21.32 0.78 -21.66
N ALA A 181 22.53 0.53 -21.17
CA ALA A 181 23.43 -0.46 -21.77
C ALA A 181 22.82 -1.87 -21.75
N GLU A 182 22.19 -2.27 -20.65
CA GLU A 182 21.51 -3.57 -20.50
C GLU A 182 20.28 -3.72 -21.42
N ARG A 183 19.63 -2.62 -21.81
CA ARG A 183 18.43 -2.63 -22.66
C ARG A 183 18.68 -2.24 -24.10
N TYR A 184 19.90 -1.81 -24.43
CA TYR A 184 20.26 -1.32 -25.76
C TYR A 184 19.87 -2.30 -26.86
N PHE A 185 20.27 -3.58 -26.75
CA PHE A 185 19.96 -4.58 -27.78
C PHE A 185 18.46 -4.86 -27.94
N GLN A 186 17.71 -4.83 -26.83
CA GLN A 186 16.27 -5.04 -26.86
C GLN A 186 15.55 -3.84 -27.51
N ALA A 187 15.95 -2.62 -27.15
CA ALA A 187 15.42 -1.40 -27.75
C ALA A 187 15.77 -1.33 -29.25
N GLU A 188 17.00 -1.64 -29.63
CA GLU A 188 17.43 -1.70 -31.04
C GLU A 188 16.62 -2.71 -31.85
N LYS A 189 16.37 -3.91 -31.30
CA LYS A 189 15.53 -4.93 -31.94
C LYS A 189 14.08 -4.47 -32.09
N ALA A 190 13.56 -3.69 -31.15
CA ALA A 190 12.24 -3.04 -31.25
C ALA A 190 12.25 -1.81 -32.18
N GLY A 191 13.44 -1.36 -32.62
CA GLY A 191 13.64 -0.14 -33.40
C GLY A 191 13.32 1.13 -32.60
N ILE A 192 13.69 1.14 -31.32
CA ILE A 192 13.50 2.24 -30.38
C ILE A 192 14.86 2.79 -29.99
N THR A 193 14.99 4.11 -29.97
CA THR A 193 16.23 4.78 -29.57
C THR A 193 16.14 5.21 -28.10
N LEU A 194 17.12 4.80 -27.29
CA LEU A 194 17.24 5.21 -25.89
C LEU A 194 18.23 6.37 -25.77
N ASN A 195 17.77 7.50 -25.24
CA ASN A 195 18.59 8.68 -25.02
C ASN A 195 18.70 8.97 -23.51
N PHE A 196 19.86 9.45 -23.09
CA PHE A 196 20.09 9.93 -21.73
C PHE A 196 20.65 11.35 -21.75
N GLU A 197 19.93 12.26 -21.09
CA GLU A 197 20.35 13.64 -20.90
C GLU A 197 20.46 13.94 -19.41
N GLN A 198 21.60 14.50 -19.01
CA GLN A 198 21.83 14.96 -17.65
C GLN A 198 21.92 16.48 -17.63
N LEU A 199 20.83 17.13 -17.26
CA LEU A 199 20.74 18.60 -17.18
C LEU A 199 21.36 19.13 -15.87
N ALA A 200 21.20 18.38 -14.78
CA ALA A 200 21.80 18.72 -13.49
C ALA A 200 21.95 17.47 -12.63
N GLN A 201 22.91 17.49 -11.71
CA GLN A 201 23.05 16.42 -10.71
C GLN A 201 22.10 16.69 -9.52
N PRO A 202 21.30 15.69 -9.11
CA PRO A 202 20.49 15.79 -7.91
C PRO A 202 21.31 15.99 -6.64
N ALA A 203 20.64 16.43 -5.57
CA ALA A 203 21.23 16.38 -4.23
C ALA A 203 21.63 14.94 -3.86
N THR A 204 22.56 14.81 -2.91
CA THR A 204 22.97 13.48 -2.44
C THR A 204 21.80 12.80 -1.74
N GLN A 205 21.31 11.72 -2.33
CA GLN A 205 20.17 10.95 -1.83
C GLN A 205 20.61 9.57 -1.35
N GLN A 206 19.94 9.10 -0.30
CA GLN A 206 20.06 7.74 0.19
C GLN A 206 18.87 6.92 -0.33
N GLY A 207 19.14 5.75 -0.90
CA GLY A 207 18.12 4.83 -1.38
C GLY A 207 18.70 3.46 -1.66
N GLU A 208 17.86 2.52 -2.07
CA GLU A 208 18.28 1.16 -2.38
C GLU A 208 18.50 1.01 -3.90
N PRO A 209 19.76 0.92 -4.38
CA PRO A 209 20.04 0.99 -5.82
C PRO A 209 19.37 -0.12 -6.63
N LEU A 210 19.21 -1.30 -6.04
CA LEU A 210 18.55 -2.44 -6.70
C LEU A 210 17.07 -2.15 -6.98
N LEU A 211 16.36 -1.55 -6.01
CA LEU A 211 14.96 -1.19 -6.18
C LEU A 211 14.80 -0.03 -7.16
N LEU A 212 15.66 0.98 -7.09
CA LEU A 212 15.62 2.08 -8.05
C LEU A 212 15.94 1.62 -9.47
N SER A 213 16.87 0.68 -9.62
CA SER A 213 17.15 0.03 -10.90
C SER A 213 15.92 -0.71 -11.43
N LEU A 214 15.24 -1.48 -10.58
CA LEU A 214 14.00 -2.16 -10.92
C LEU A 214 12.87 -1.17 -11.31
N MET A 215 12.73 -0.06 -10.60
CA MET A 215 11.76 0.99 -10.91
C MET A 215 11.99 1.53 -12.31
N LEU A 216 13.21 1.97 -12.62
CA LEU A 216 13.54 2.52 -13.92
C LEU A 216 13.44 1.51 -15.04
N ARG A 217 13.88 0.28 -14.78
CA ARG A 217 13.69 -0.84 -15.72
C ARG A 217 12.22 -1.01 -16.08
N ASN A 218 11.29 -0.99 -15.12
CA ASN A 218 9.87 -1.16 -15.41
C ASN A 218 9.31 -0.02 -16.29
N VAL A 219 9.79 1.21 -16.11
CA VAL A 219 9.39 2.34 -16.96
C VAL A 219 9.98 2.21 -18.37
N ILE A 220 11.26 1.88 -18.48
CA ILE A 220 11.96 1.72 -19.76
C ILE A 220 11.40 0.53 -20.54
N ASP A 221 11.23 -0.63 -19.89
CA ASP A 221 10.68 -1.84 -20.52
C ASP A 221 9.25 -1.58 -21.02
N ASN A 222 8.44 -0.76 -20.30
CA ASN A 222 7.14 -0.32 -20.79
C ASN A 222 7.27 0.54 -22.05
N GLY A 223 8.16 1.55 -22.04
CA GLY A 223 8.39 2.37 -23.23
C GLY A 223 8.80 1.50 -24.43
N ILE A 224 9.71 0.53 -24.23
CA ILE A 224 10.18 -0.38 -25.28
C ILE A 224 9.05 -1.27 -25.81
N ALA A 225 8.14 -1.71 -24.95
CA ALA A 225 7.03 -2.58 -25.34
C ALA A 225 5.93 -1.82 -26.08
N TYR A 226 5.55 -0.61 -25.64
CA TYR A 226 4.35 0.06 -26.13
C TYR A 226 4.59 1.11 -27.22
N CYS A 227 5.82 1.60 -27.38
CA CYS A 227 6.11 2.60 -28.42
C CYS A 227 6.21 1.98 -29.81
N ALA A 228 5.77 2.72 -30.83
CA ALA A 228 5.90 2.29 -32.22
C ALA A 228 7.37 2.25 -32.66
N LYS A 229 7.69 1.44 -33.69
CA LYS A 229 9.02 1.42 -34.28
C LYS A 229 9.41 2.81 -34.81
N GLY A 230 10.62 3.26 -34.49
CA GLY A 230 11.14 4.61 -34.80
C GLY A 230 10.90 5.62 -33.68
N SER A 231 10.31 5.22 -32.55
CA SER A 231 10.14 6.08 -31.39
C SER A 231 11.44 6.26 -30.61
N GLU A 232 11.50 7.34 -29.84
CA GLU A 232 12.59 7.69 -28.95
C GLU A 232 12.11 7.72 -27.51
N ILE A 233 12.91 7.17 -26.60
CA ILE A 233 12.70 7.25 -25.15
C ILE A 233 13.83 8.08 -24.57
N ASN A 234 13.49 9.26 -24.06
CA ASN A 234 14.39 10.22 -23.46
C ASN A 234 14.34 10.12 -21.94
N ILE A 235 15.49 9.82 -21.32
CA ILE A 235 15.65 9.79 -19.87
C ILE A 235 16.40 11.07 -19.46
N ILE A 236 15.72 11.96 -18.77
CA ILE A 236 16.22 13.30 -18.45
C ILE A 236 16.39 13.45 -16.94
N LEU A 237 17.64 13.55 -16.49
CA LEU A 237 17.99 13.75 -15.08
C LEU A 237 18.17 15.23 -14.77
N MET A 238 17.42 15.71 -13.76
CA MET A 238 17.42 17.10 -13.30
C MET A 238 17.65 17.16 -11.79
N LYS A 239 17.85 18.37 -11.26
CA LYS A 239 18.23 18.61 -9.85
C LYS A 239 17.26 17.99 -8.83
N THR A 240 15.96 17.97 -9.12
CA THR A 240 14.92 17.52 -8.18
C THR A 240 13.98 16.48 -8.78
N GLN A 241 14.26 16.02 -10.00
CA GLN A 241 13.35 15.13 -10.71
C GLN A 241 14.07 14.31 -11.79
N LEU A 242 13.50 13.16 -12.08
CA LEU A 242 13.86 12.29 -13.19
C LEU A 242 12.64 12.13 -14.10
N ARG A 243 12.80 12.44 -15.39
CA ARG A 243 11.74 12.26 -16.39
C ARG A 243 12.11 11.16 -17.36
N ILE A 244 11.14 10.29 -17.65
CA ILE A 244 11.23 9.35 -18.76
C ILE A 244 10.08 9.67 -19.71
N GLU A 245 10.45 9.98 -20.95
CA GLU A 245 9.59 10.61 -21.94
C GLU A 245 9.67 9.84 -23.25
N ASP A 246 8.54 9.45 -23.80
CA ASP A 246 8.46 8.84 -25.14
C ASP A 246 7.66 9.70 -26.11
N ASN A 247 7.70 9.35 -27.40
CA ASN A 247 6.84 9.89 -28.47
C ASN A 247 5.91 8.81 -29.06
N GLY A 248 5.51 7.82 -28.26
CA GLY A 248 4.79 6.63 -28.71
C GLY A 248 3.27 6.78 -28.92
N GLY A 249 2.72 7.99 -28.90
CA GLY A 249 1.28 8.26 -29.08
C GLY A 249 0.49 8.55 -27.80
N GLY A 250 1.13 8.49 -26.63
CA GLY A 250 0.51 8.81 -25.33
C GLY A 250 -0.57 7.81 -24.90
N VAL A 251 -1.35 8.19 -23.90
CA VAL A 251 -2.39 7.35 -23.28
C VAL A 251 -3.69 8.14 -23.14
N PRO A 252 -4.90 7.57 -23.32
CA PRO A 252 -6.15 8.33 -23.12
C PRO A 252 -6.25 8.95 -21.71
N ASP A 253 -6.81 10.15 -21.59
CA ASP A 253 -6.83 10.89 -20.30
C ASP A 253 -7.58 10.14 -19.18
N GLU A 254 -8.64 9.39 -19.53
CA GLU A 254 -9.39 8.55 -18.57
C GLU A 254 -8.54 7.43 -17.96
N THR A 255 -7.50 7.02 -18.68
CA THR A 255 -6.60 5.93 -18.32
C THR A 255 -5.45 6.44 -17.44
N LEU A 256 -5.00 7.70 -17.60
CA LEU A 256 -3.90 8.29 -16.84
C LEU A 256 -4.09 8.15 -15.31
N ASN A 257 -5.30 8.42 -14.82
CA ASN A 257 -5.63 8.34 -13.39
C ASN A 257 -5.64 6.92 -12.82
N LYS A 258 -5.66 5.91 -13.70
CA LYS A 258 -5.68 4.49 -13.34
C LYS A 258 -4.30 3.83 -13.55
N LEU A 259 -3.37 4.50 -14.22
CA LEU A 259 -1.99 4.02 -14.34
C LEU A 259 -1.34 3.92 -12.97
N GLY A 260 -0.60 2.83 -12.73
CA GLY A 260 -0.03 2.50 -11.43
C GLY A 260 -0.94 1.62 -10.55
N GLN A 261 -2.24 1.49 -10.90
CA GLN A 261 -3.08 0.46 -10.28
C GLN A 261 -2.62 -0.94 -10.74
N ARG A 262 -2.64 -1.90 -9.81
CA ARG A 262 -2.26 -3.29 -10.11
C ARG A 262 -3.18 -3.88 -11.16
N PHE A 263 -2.60 -4.62 -12.11
CA PHE A 263 -3.30 -5.36 -13.17
C PHE A 263 -4.15 -4.46 -14.10
N TYR A 264 -4.03 -3.15 -13.98
CA TYR A 264 -4.76 -2.24 -14.85
C TYR A 264 -4.12 -2.19 -16.24
N ARG A 265 -4.95 -2.37 -17.28
CA ARG A 265 -4.54 -2.28 -18.68
C ARG A 265 -5.58 -1.48 -19.47
N PRO A 266 -5.16 -0.55 -20.34
CA PRO A 266 -6.05 0.16 -21.25
C PRO A 266 -6.72 -0.83 -22.22
N VAL A 267 -8.01 -0.63 -22.50
CA VAL A 267 -8.77 -1.49 -23.42
C VAL A 267 -8.22 -1.33 -24.84
N GLY A 268 -8.04 -2.45 -25.55
CA GLY A 268 -7.57 -2.45 -26.95
C GLY A 268 -6.04 -2.57 -27.14
N GLN A 269 -5.26 -2.73 -26.07
CA GLN A 269 -3.83 -3.02 -26.19
C GLN A 269 -3.58 -4.51 -26.50
N ASN A 270 -3.00 -4.77 -27.67
CA ASN A 270 -2.52 -6.11 -28.09
C ASN A 270 -1.13 -6.46 -27.54
N GLU A 271 -0.40 -5.45 -27.03
CA GLU A 271 0.92 -5.59 -26.41
C GLU A 271 0.85 -6.39 -25.10
N LYS A 272 1.87 -7.23 -24.87
CA LYS A 272 1.87 -8.28 -23.85
C LYS A 272 2.46 -7.76 -22.55
N GLY A 273 1.62 -7.50 -21.54
CA GLY A 273 2.04 -7.12 -20.20
C GLY A 273 1.04 -7.52 -19.13
N SER A 274 1.52 -7.72 -17.90
CA SER A 274 0.73 -8.11 -16.71
C SER A 274 -0.03 -6.94 -16.06
N GLY A 275 0.20 -5.71 -16.50
CA GLY A 275 -0.30 -4.50 -15.82
C GLY A 275 0.35 -4.24 -14.44
N LEU A 276 1.41 -4.98 -14.09
CA LEU A 276 2.08 -4.85 -12.79
C LEU A 276 3.23 -3.83 -12.80
N GLY A 277 3.84 -3.55 -13.96
CA GLY A 277 5.07 -2.76 -14.04
C GLY A 277 4.96 -1.37 -13.39
N LEU A 278 3.92 -0.59 -13.74
CA LEU A 278 3.73 0.75 -13.15
C LEU A 278 3.31 0.69 -11.67
N SER A 279 2.70 -0.41 -11.22
CA SER A 279 2.40 -0.59 -9.79
C SER A 279 3.67 -0.89 -8.98
N ILE A 280 4.65 -1.59 -9.57
CA ILE A 280 6.00 -1.76 -9.00
C ILE A 280 6.70 -0.41 -8.90
N VAL A 281 6.63 0.41 -9.95
CA VAL A 281 7.20 1.77 -9.98
C VAL A 281 6.64 2.61 -8.83
N GLN A 282 5.31 2.64 -8.70
CA GLN A 282 4.65 3.41 -7.66
C GLN A 282 5.04 2.93 -6.25
N ARG A 283 5.07 1.61 -6.02
CA ARG A 283 5.44 1.06 -4.72
C ARG A 283 6.89 1.36 -4.34
N ILE A 284 7.82 1.26 -5.28
CA ILE A 284 9.23 1.57 -5.02
C ILE A 284 9.42 3.06 -4.75
N ALA A 285 8.73 3.92 -5.50
CA ALA A 285 8.75 5.36 -5.27
C ALA A 285 8.20 5.73 -3.89
N GLU A 286 7.09 5.12 -3.46
CA GLU A 286 6.53 5.29 -2.12
C GLU A 286 7.53 4.93 -1.01
N LEU A 287 8.24 3.79 -1.15
CA LEU A 287 9.28 3.37 -0.20
C LEU A 287 10.47 4.33 -0.12
N HIS A 288 10.77 5.03 -1.22
CA HIS A 288 11.83 6.05 -1.29
C HIS A 288 11.32 7.48 -1.02
N HIS A 289 10.04 7.64 -0.67
CA HIS A 289 9.39 8.95 -0.50
C HIS A 289 9.41 9.84 -1.75
N TYR A 290 9.48 9.24 -2.93
CA TYR A 290 9.37 9.93 -4.22
C TYR A 290 7.91 10.05 -4.66
N LYS A 291 7.61 11.08 -5.45
CA LYS A 291 6.28 11.24 -6.05
C LYS A 291 6.35 10.93 -7.53
N VAL A 292 5.50 10.02 -7.99
CA VAL A 292 5.39 9.65 -9.40
C VAL A 292 4.16 10.30 -10.00
N ARG A 293 4.30 10.91 -11.18
CA ARG A 293 3.21 11.44 -11.99
C ARG A 293 3.29 10.88 -13.39
N TYR A 294 2.12 10.51 -13.90
CA TYR A 294 1.93 10.04 -15.27
C TYR A 294 1.19 11.11 -16.06
N GLN A 295 1.75 11.55 -17.18
CA GLN A 295 1.20 12.64 -17.99
C GLN A 295 1.38 12.32 -19.46
N ASN A 296 0.46 12.81 -20.29
CA ASN A 296 0.74 12.94 -21.71
C ASN A 296 1.62 14.16 -21.94
N GLN A 297 2.45 14.08 -22.98
CA GLN A 297 3.22 15.20 -23.48
C GLN A 297 3.04 15.34 -24.99
N GLU A 298 3.42 16.50 -25.49
CA GLU A 298 3.50 16.79 -26.92
C GLU A 298 4.88 17.36 -27.19
N ASN A 299 5.62 16.76 -28.12
CA ASN A 299 6.95 17.25 -28.47
C ASN A 299 6.84 18.47 -29.42
N PHE A 300 7.97 19.12 -29.71
CA PHE A 300 8.02 20.28 -30.62
C PHE A 300 7.53 20.00 -32.04
N ARG A 301 7.35 18.73 -32.42
CA ARG A 301 6.83 18.29 -33.72
C ARG A 301 5.33 18.01 -33.70
N GLY A 302 4.65 18.21 -32.55
CA GLY A 302 3.23 17.91 -32.38
C GLY A 302 2.92 16.43 -32.17
N GLU A 303 3.94 15.59 -31.94
CA GLU A 303 3.74 14.16 -31.67
C GLU A 303 3.38 13.98 -30.20
N LYS A 304 2.27 13.27 -29.96
CA LYS A 304 1.86 12.90 -28.61
C LYS A 304 2.75 11.80 -28.07
N GLY A 305 3.05 11.88 -26.79
CA GLY A 305 3.90 10.94 -26.08
C GLY A 305 3.44 10.76 -24.63
N PHE A 306 4.06 9.82 -23.95
CA PHE A 306 3.84 9.59 -22.53
C PHE A 306 5.06 10.00 -21.71
N ARG A 307 4.82 10.57 -20.52
CA ARG A 307 5.82 11.06 -19.58
C ARG A 307 5.58 10.45 -18.21
N VAL A 308 6.62 9.84 -17.67
CA VAL A 308 6.73 9.48 -16.25
C VAL A 308 7.67 10.47 -15.58
N GLU A 309 7.14 11.25 -14.64
CA GLU A 309 7.90 12.20 -13.84
C GLU A 309 8.04 11.67 -12.41
N ILE A 310 9.27 11.54 -11.94
CA ILE A 310 9.62 11.10 -10.59
C ILE A 310 10.25 12.30 -9.87
N GLU A 311 9.51 12.91 -8.96
CA GLU A 311 10.07 13.94 -8.06
C GLU A 311 10.94 13.26 -7.01
N LEU A 312 12.22 13.60 -7.03
CA LEU A 312 13.19 13.09 -6.10
C LEU A 312 13.13 13.94 -4.82
N ALA A 313 12.97 13.29 -3.67
CA ALA A 313 12.95 13.99 -2.39
C ALA A 313 14.30 14.70 -2.13
N PRO A 314 14.30 15.92 -1.57
CA PRO A 314 15.51 16.71 -1.35
C PRO A 314 16.52 16.05 -0.41
#